data_AF-R6M5W3-F1
#
_entry.id   AF-R6M5W3-F1
#
_cell.length_a   1.000
_cell.length_b   1.000
_cell.length_c   1.000
_cell.angle_alpha   90.00
_cell.angle_beta   90.00
_cell.angle_gamma   90.00
#
_symmetry.space_group_name_H-M   'P 1'
#
loop_
_entity.id
_entity.type
_entity.pdbx_description
1 polymer ?
#
loop_
_entity_poly.entity_id
_entity_poly.type
_entity_poly.pdbx_seq_one_letter_code
_entity_poly.pdbx_strand_id
1 'polypeptide(L)'
;MLNLLKGFIIGIGKIIPGVSGSVLAITLGVYDKSVEYINNFKHNKKESLKYLLPLGIGIIISIIIFSKIITILLDKYYQITMLFFIGLIIGGLPEIIKKVKKQDNIIVGTSFIIFFIISISNLNSNYILKGNILDIIILFISGLLEAIGTVVPGVSSSALLMILGTYNIILSSIGNITSISVILTNIKIIIPFLLGVFLGIITLIKIIDYLLKKHENKLYSFVLGVLLSSIILLIIKVFKEKITIVELILGIIFLLLGVLISNLIKK
;
A
#
# COMPACT_ATOMS: atom_id res chain seq x y z
N MET A 1 5.05 -3.51 -24.90
CA MET A 1 5.81 -2.34 -24.43
C MET A 1 4.96 -1.37 -23.64
N LEU A 2 3.79 -0.92 -24.14
CA LEU A 2 2.91 0.00 -23.42
C LEU A 2 2.46 -0.50 -22.04
N ASN A 3 2.02 -1.76 -21.92
CA ASN A 3 1.64 -2.34 -20.61
C ASN A 3 2.81 -2.41 -19.62
N LEU A 4 4.04 -2.58 -20.10
CA LEU A 4 5.22 -2.58 -19.23
C LEU A 4 5.44 -1.19 -18.64
N LEU A 5 5.34 -0.13 -19.46
CA LEU A 5 5.45 1.25 -18.98
C LEU A 5 4.31 1.64 -18.04
N LYS A 6 3.07 1.22 -18.35
CA LYS A 6 1.93 1.42 -17.43
C LYS A 6 2.15 0.69 -16.11
N GLY A 7 2.67 -0.54 -16.16
CA GLY A 7 3.05 -1.32 -14.98
C GLY A 7 4.13 -0.61 -14.15
N PHE A 8 5.12 -0.04 -14.81
CA PHE A 8 6.16 0.74 -14.14
C PHE A 8 5.59 1.94 -13.38
N ILE A 9 4.70 2.73 -14.01
CA ILE A 9 4.02 3.87 -13.35
C ILE A 9 3.19 3.40 -12.14
N ILE A 10 2.44 2.31 -12.28
CA ILE A 10 1.67 1.72 -11.16
C ILE A 10 2.62 1.30 -10.02
N GLY A 11 3.77 0.71 -10.37
CA GLY A 11 4.79 0.31 -9.40
C GLY A 11 5.34 1.48 -8.58
N ILE A 12 5.55 2.65 -9.21
CA ILE A 12 5.99 3.87 -8.49
C ILE A 12 4.96 4.23 -7.42
N GLY A 13 3.69 4.31 -7.80
CA GLY A 13 2.63 4.64 -6.85
C GLY A 13 2.43 3.58 -5.78
N LYS A 14 2.65 2.29 -6.08
CA LYS A 14 2.49 1.19 -5.13
C LYS A 14 3.50 1.27 -3.97
N ILE A 15 4.71 1.75 -4.24
CA ILE A 15 5.75 1.90 -3.21
C ILE A 15 5.43 3.05 -2.27
N ILE A 16 4.90 4.16 -2.81
CA ILE A 16 4.71 5.41 -2.07
C ILE A 16 3.44 5.31 -1.21
N PRO A 17 3.55 5.35 0.13
CA PRO A 17 2.39 5.37 1.01
C PRO A 17 1.50 6.58 0.73
N GLY A 18 0.19 6.32 0.62
CA GLY A 18 -0.80 7.34 0.25
C GLY A 18 -1.08 7.46 -1.24
N VAL A 19 -0.24 6.88 -2.10
CA VAL A 19 -0.57 6.71 -3.52
C VAL A 19 -1.21 5.34 -3.71
N SER A 20 -2.35 5.29 -4.42
CA SER A 20 -3.09 4.06 -4.67
C SER A 20 -2.72 3.51 -6.05
N GLY A 21 -2.05 2.35 -6.08
CA GLY A 21 -1.69 1.67 -7.33
C GLY A 21 -2.92 1.27 -8.16
N SER A 22 -4.03 0.93 -7.51
CA SER A 22 -5.31 0.63 -8.19
C SER A 22 -5.93 1.88 -8.82
N VAL A 23 -5.81 3.06 -8.21
CA VAL A 23 -6.22 4.34 -8.83
C VAL A 23 -5.36 4.62 -10.07
N LEU A 24 -4.03 4.49 -9.98
CA LEU A 24 -3.17 4.65 -11.16
C LEU A 24 -3.51 3.66 -12.27
N ALA A 25 -3.87 2.42 -11.92
CA ALA A 25 -4.32 1.43 -12.89
C ALA A 25 -5.65 1.83 -13.57
N ILE A 26 -6.57 2.48 -12.85
CA ILE A 26 -7.82 3.03 -13.40
C ILE A 26 -7.50 4.20 -14.34
N THR A 27 -6.70 5.18 -13.90
CA THR A 27 -6.31 6.34 -14.70
C THR A 27 -5.60 5.94 -15.99
N LEU A 28 -4.78 4.89 -15.94
CA LEU A 28 -4.09 4.35 -17.12
C LEU A 28 -4.96 3.42 -17.98
N GLY A 29 -6.22 3.20 -17.61
CA GLY A 29 -7.19 2.37 -18.33
C GLY A 29 -6.82 0.89 -18.38
N VAL A 30 -6.13 0.38 -17.36
CA VAL A 30 -5.69 -1.03 -17.29
C VAL A 30 -6.34 -1.82 -16.18
N TYR A 31 -7.01 -1.17 -15.22
CA TYR A 31 -7.63 -1.82 -14.06
C TYR A 31 -8.69 -2.85 -14.46
N ASP A 32 -9.76 -2.45 -15.14
CA ASP A 32 -10.90 -3.34 -15.45
C ASP A 32 -10.46 -4.56 -16.26
N LYS A 33 -9.65 -4.34 -17.30
CA LYS A 33 -9.06 -5.42 -18.11
C LYS A 33 -8.18 -6.35 -17.28
N SER A 34 -7.42 -5.82 -16.31
CA SER A 34 -6.59 -6.65 -15.43
C SER A 34 -7.46 -7.54 -14.54
N VAL A 35 -8.52 -6.99 -13.94
CA VAL A 35 -9.48 -7.74 -13.13
C VAL A 35 -10.18 -8.82 -13.96
N GLU A 36 -10.59 -8.50 -15.18
CA GLU A 36 -11.19 -9.47 -16.12
C GLU A 36 -10.24 -10.62 -16.44
N TYR A 37 -9.00 -10.34 -16.85
CA TYR A 37 -8.01 -11.38 -17.16
C TYR A 37 -7.60 -12.21 -15.94
N ILE A 38 -7.64 -11.64 -14.74
CA ILE A 38 -7.40 -12.40 -13.50
C ILE A 38 -8.59 -13.33 -13.22
N ASN A 39 -9.83 -12.86 -13.35
CA ASN A 39 -11.04 -13.66 -13.09
C ASN A 39 -11.22 -14.79 -14.11
N ASN A 40 -10.92 -14.52 -15.39
CA ASN A 40 -11.07 -15.48 -16.48
C ASN A 40 -9.78 -16.21 -16.84
N PHE A 41 -8.77 -16.15 -15.96
CA PHE A 41 -7.42 -16.67 -16.23
C PHE A 41 -7.41 -18.14 -16.68
N LYS A 42 -8.27 -18.98 -16.09
CA LYS A 42 -8.36 -20.41 -16.44
C LYS A 42 -8.86 -20.63 -17.87
N HIS A 43 -9.77 -19.78 -18.36
CA HIS A 43 -10.36 -19.90 -19.70
C HIS A 43 -9.46 -19.27 -20.76
N ASN A 44 -8.86 -18.11 -20.48
CA ASN A 44 -8.09 -17.34 -21.46
C ASN A 44 -6.61 -17.21 -21.06
N LYS A 45 -5.96 -18.31 -20.64
CA LYS A 45 -4.61 -18.31 -20.04
C LYS A 45 -3.58 -17.58 -20.90
N LYS A 46 -3.55 -17.84 -22.21
CA LYS A 46 -2.57 -17.25 -23.14
C LYS A 46 -2.72 -15.73 -23.26
N GLU A 47 -3.94 -15.24 -23.43
CA GLU A 47 -4.22 -13.81 -23.53
C GLU A 47 -4.00 -13.10 -22.20
N SER A 48 -4.45 -13.72 -21.10
CA SER A 48 -4.25 -13.23 -19.75
C SER A 48 -2.77 -13.05 -19.45
N LEU A 49 -1.93 -14.05 -19.77
CA LEU A 49 -0.48 -13.95 -19.61
C LEU A 49 0.12 -12.87 -20.52
N LYS A 50 -0.29 -12.79 -21.79
CA LYS A 50 0.19 -11.77 -22.74
C LYS A 50 -0.10 -10.35 -22.26
N TYR A 51 -1.21 -10.13 -21.57
CA TYR A 51 -1.60 -8.83 -21.03
C TYR A 51 -0.97 -8.54 -19.66
N LEU A 52 -1.07 -9.49 -18.71
CA LEU A 52 -0.69 -9.31 -17.31
C LEU A 52 0.82 -9.41 -17.09
N LEU A 53 1.56 -10.26 -17.83
CA LEU A 53 3.01 -10.41 -17.61
C LEU A 53 3.77 -9.11 -17.85
N PRO A 54 3.62 -8.41 -18.99
CA PRO A 54 4.33 -7.14 -19.19
C PRO A 54 3.99 -6.11 -18.11
N LEU A 55 2.72 -6.04 -17.70
CA LEU A 55 2.25 -5.14 -16.63
C LEU A 55 2.92 -5.48 -15.29
N GLY A 56 2.89 -6.74 -14.88
CA GLY A 56 3.51 -7.22 -13.66
C GLY A 56 5.04 -7.05 -13.64
N ILE A 57 5.70 -7.30 -14.76
CA ILE A 57 7.14 -7.05 -14.93
C ILE A 57 7.45 -5.56 -14.73
N GLY A 58 6.66 -4.66 -15.32
CA GLY A 58 6.80 -3.22 -15.11
C GLY A 58 6.70 -2.84 -13.63
N ILE A 59 5.70 -3.37 -12.92
CA ILE A 59 5.51 -3.14 -11.48
C ILE A 59 6.75 -3.62 -10.69
N ILE A 60 7.22 -4.84 -10.94
CA ILE A 60 8.36 -5.43 -10.23
C ILE A 60 9.64 -4.61 -10.48
N ILE A 61 9.93 -4.25 -11.73
CA ILE A 61 11.10 -3.42 -12.08
C ILE A 61 11.04 -2.09 -11.33
N SER A 62 9.88 -1.43 -11.32
CA SER A 62 9.71 -0.18 -10.57
C SER A 62 9.96 -0.38 -9.08
N ILE A 63 9.42 -1.44 -8.47
CA ILE A 63 9.63 -1.73 -7.04
C ILE A 63 11.11 -1.91 -6.73
N ILE A 64 11.85 -2.68 -7.53
CA ILE A 64 13.28 -2.91 -7.30
C ILE A 64 14.09 -1.61 -7.39
N ILE A 65 13.78 -0.74 -8.35
CA ILE A 65 14.51 0.51 -8.56
C ILE A 65 14.19 1.54 -7.47
N PHE A 66 12.90 1.80 -7.25
CA PHE A 66 12.46 2.89 -6.37
C PHE A 66 12.47 2.51 -4.89
N SER A 67 12.41 1.22 -4.53
CA SER A 67 12.58 0.79 -3.13
C SER A 67 13.89 1.30 -2.54
N LYS A 68 15.00 1.23 -3.28
CA LYS A 68 16.30 1.75 -2.83
C LYS A 68 16.25 3.25 -2.55
N ILE A 69 15.62 4.02 -3.44
CA ILE A 69 15.46 5.47 -3.28
C ILE A 69 14.65 5.76 -2.02
N ILE A 70 13.51 5.08 -1.85
CA ILE A 70 12.61 5.29 -0.72
C ILE A 70 13.26 4.86 0.60
N THR A 71 14.02 3.76 0.61
CA THR A 71 14.81 3.36 1.79
C THR A 71 15.84 4.43 2.15
N ILE A 72 16.59 4.98 1.18
CA ILE A 72 17.53 6.09 1.44
C ILE A 72 16.81 7.32 2.01
N LEU A 73 15.63 7.66 1.47
CA LEU A 73 14.83 8.80 1.95
C LEU A 73 14.31 8.56 3.38
N LEU A 74 13.88 7.35 3.70
CA LEU A 74 13.42 6.99 5.04
C LEU A 74 14.57 6.88 6.05
N ASP A 75 15.77 6.52 5.61
CA ASP A 75 16.94 6.43 6.49
C ASP A 75 17.55 7.81 6.78
N LYS A 76 17.64 8.70 5.77
CA LYS A 76 18.31 10.02 5.89
C LYS A 76 17.37 11.18 6.15
N TYR A 77 16.14 11.11 5.66
CA TYR A 77 15.17 12.21 5.67
C TYR A 77 13.81 11.72 6.18
N TYR A 78 13.82 10.91 7.25
CA TYR A 78 12.64 10.21 7.76
C TYR A 78 11.44 11.14 7.94
N GLN A 79 11.59 12.23 8.70
CA GLN A 79 10.47 13.09 9.08
C GLN A 79 9.88 13.83 7.88
N ILE A 80 10.72 14.35 6.98
CA ILE A 80 10.27 15.03 5.75
C ILE A 80 9.54 14.04 4.83
N THR A 81 10.09 12.85 4.64
CA THR A 81 9.52 11.78 3.79
C THR A 81 8.17 11.29 4.36
N MET A 82 8.09 11.12 5.67
CA MET A 82 6.87 10.69 6.34
C MET A 82 5.78 11.76 6.29
N LEU A 83 6.12 13.04 6.47
CA LEU A 83 5.17 14.15 6.33
C LEU A 83 4.67 14.29 4.88
N PHE A 84 5.53 14.06 3.89
CA PHE A 84 5.13 13.94 2.49
C PHE A 84 4.10 12.82 2.27
N PHE A 85 4.36 11.62 2.80
CA PHE A 85 3.45 10.48 2.71
C PHE A 85 2.12 10.74 3.42
N ILE A 86 2.15 11.34 4.62
CA ILE A 86 0.94 11.77 5.33
C ILE A 86 0.13 12.74 4.45
N GLY A 87 0.80 13.71 3.81
CA GLY A 87 0.17 14.63 2.88
C GLY A 87 -0.53 13.93 1.71
N LEU A 88 0.13 12.93 1.11
CA LEU A 88 -0.47 12.11 0.03
C LEU A 88 -1.72 11.35 0.50
N ILE A 89 -1.67 10.75 1.70
CA ILE A 89 -2.81 10.04 2.30
C ILE A 89 -3.96 11.03 2.57
N ILE A 90 -3.67 12.22 3.14
CA ILE A 90 -4.66 13.26 3.43
C ILE A 90 -5.33 13.75 2.14
N GLY A 91 -4.56 14.04 1.09
CA GLY A 91 -5.13 14.38 -0.23
C GLY A 91 -5.95 13.23 -0.84
N GLY A 92 -5.68 12.00 -0.41
CA GLY A 92 -6.44 10.79 -0.69
C GLY A 92 -7.87 10.81 -0.13
N LEU A 93 -8.04 11.35 1.08
CA LEU A 93 -9.26 11.20 1.90
C LEU A 93 -10.56 11.73 1.27
N PRO A 94 -10.61 12.91 0.61
CA PRO A 94 -11.88 13.48 0.16
C PRO A 94 -12.70 12.56 -0.76
N GLU A 95 -12.06 11.74 -1.58
CA GLU A 95 -12.76 10.79 -2.45
C GLU A 95 -13.35 9.61 -1.69
N ILE A 96 -12.62 9.12 -0.69
CA ILE A 96 -13.09 8.06 0.20
C ILE A 96 -14.28 8.57 1.01
N ILE A 97 -14.16 9.78 1.60
CA ILE A 97 -15.21 10.42 2.39
C ILE A 97 -16.49 10.61 1.57
N LYS A 98 -16.38 11.01 0.29
CA LYS A 98 -17.55 11.16 -0.61
C LYS A 98 -18.34 9.86 -0.81
N LYS A 99 -17.69 8.70 -0.67
CA LYS A 99 -18.33 7.38 -0.80
C LYS A 99 -18.88 6.84 0.53
N VAL A 100 -18.63 7.53 1.65
CA VAL A 100 -19.14 7.12 2.97
C VAL A 100 -20.53 7.72 3.21
N LYS A 101 -21.49 6.87 3.59
CA LYS A 101 -22.82 7.31 4.01
C LYS A 101 -22.87 7.49 5.53
N LYS A 102 -23.62 8.49 6.00
CA LYS A 102 -23.79 8.78 7.44
C LYS A 102 -24.20 7.56 8.28
N GLN A 103 -25.05 6.70 7.72
CA GLN A 103 -25.52 5.46 8.39
C GLN A 103 -24.37 4.45 8.67
N ASP A 104 -23.28 4.52 7.92
CA ASP A 104 -22.15 3.61 8.02
C ASP A 104 -21.01 4.19 8.88
N ASN A 105 -21.22 5.34 9.56
CA ASN A 105 -20.23 5.97 10.44
C ASN A 105 -19.79 5.05 11.60
N ILE A 106 -20.65 4.13 12.05
CA ILE A 106 -20.28 3.10 13.03
C ILE A 106 -19.15 2.21 12.49
N ILE A 107 -19.16 1.88 11.19
CA ILE A 107 -18.11 1.08 10.55
C ILE A 107 -16.80 1.87 10.53
N VAL A 108 -16.85 3.18 10.26
CA VAL A 108 -15.67 4.07 10.33
C VAL A 108 -15.09 4.07 11.74
N GLY A 109 -15.92 4.32 12.76
CA GLY A 109 -15.48 4.39 14.15
C GLY A 109 -14.91 3.06 14.66
N THR A 110 -15.58 1.95 14.39
CA THR A 110 -15.14 0.61 14.81
C THR A 110 -13.84 0.19 14.13
N SER A 111 -13.72 0.35 12.81
CA SER A 111 -12.48 0.05 12.10
C SER A 111 -11.33 0.98 12.54
N PHE A 112 -11.60 2.27 12.76
CA PHE A 112 -10.63 3.20 13.32
C PHE A 112 -10.08 2.71 14.67
N ILE A 113 -10.96 2.38 15.63
CA ILE A 113 -10.55 1.95 16.97
C ILE A 113 -9.71 0.66 16.91
N ILE A 114 -10.18 -0.34 16.15
CA ILE A 114 -9.48 -1.63 16.02
C ILE A 114 -8.06 -1.42 15.48
N PHE A 115 -7.94 -0.71 14.37
CA PHE A 115 -6.63 -0.50 13.74
C PHE A 115 -5.75 0.48 14.52
N PHE A 116 -6.34 1.45 15.22
CA PHE A 116 -5.60 2.32 16.13
C PHE A 116 -5.01 1.55 17.31
N ILE A 117 -5.75 0.61 17.92
CA ILE A 117 -5.24 -0.26 18.99
C ILE A 117 -4.12 -1.20 18.47
N ILE A 118 -4.28 -1.76 17.27
CA ILE A 118 -3.21 -2.58 16.65
C ILE A 118 -1.97 -1.73 16.33
N SER A 119 -2.19 -0.47 15.97
CA SER A 119 -1.12 0.47 15.62
C SER A 119 -0.36 0.98 16.83
N ILE A 120 -1.08 1.35 17.90
CA ILE A 120 -0.52 1.92 19.12
C ILE A 120 0.37 0.90 19.85
N SER A 121 0.00 -0.38 19.83
CA SER A 121 0.81 -1.47 20.39
C SER A 121 2.15 -1.63 19.67
N ASN A 122 2.22 -1.22 18.40
CA ASN A 122 3.42 -1.25 17.55
C ASN A 122 4.10 0.13 17.40
N LEU A 123 3.79 1.11 18.25
CA LEU A 123 4.38 2.45 18.18
C LEU A 123 5.89 2.46 18.45
N ASN A 124 6.37 1.53 19.27
CA ASN A 124 7.70 1.63 19.85
C ASN A 124 8.84 1.08 18.98
N SER A 125 8.51 0.29 17.95
CA SER A 125 9.49 -0.16 16.97
C SER A 125 8.77 -0.56 15.68
N ASN A 126 9.43 -0.40 14.54
CA ASN A 126 9.07 -1.19 13.37
C ASN A 126 9.01 -2.67 13.77
N TYR A 127 8.17 -3.45 13.11
CA TYR A 127 8.11 -4.88 13.41
C TYR A 127 9.53 -5.45 13.25
N ILE A 128 10.00 -6.23 14.22
CA ILE A 128 11.34 -6.84 14.18
C ILE A 128 11.13 -8.34 14.06
N LEU A 129 11.67 -8.93 12.99
CA LEU A 129 11.61 -10.36 12.78
C LEU A 129 12.41 -11.08 13.86
N LYS A 130 11.79 -12.04 14.55
CA LYS A 130 12.38 -12.87 15.60
C LYS A 130 12.76 -14.28 15.12
N GLY A 131 12.47 -14.60 13.86
CA GLY A 131 12.62 -15.93 13.26
C GLY A 131 11.56 -16.94 13.73
N ASN A 132 10.41 -16.50 14.25
CA ASN A 132 9.40 -17.37 14.83
C ASN A 132 8.17 -17.56 13.91
N ILE A 133 7.24 -18.42 14.33
CA ILE A 133 6.01 -18.70 13.57
C ILE A 133 5.10 -17.47 13.46
N LEU A 134 5.15 -16.57 14.45
CA LEU A 134 4.39 -15.32 14.43
C LEU A 134 4.85 -14.41 13.28
N ASP A 135 6.16 -14.36 12.98
CA ASP A 135 6.68 -13.61 11.84
C ASP A 135 6.07 -14.10 10.52
N ILE A 136 5.99 -15.41 10.33
CA ILE A 136 5.41 -16.02 9.12
C ILE A 136 3.95 -15.61 8.98
N ILE A 137 3.18 -15.66 10.08
CA ILE A 137 1.77 -15.25 10.11
C ILE A 137 1.64 -13.75 9.78
N ILE A 138 2.47 -12.90 10.40
CA ILE A 138 2.43 -11.45 10.20
C ILE A 138 2.82 -11.05 8.77
N LEU A 139 3.81 -11.73 8.18
CA LEU A 139 4.21 -11.54 6.79
C LEU A 139 3.13 -12.02 5.82
N PHE A 140 2.49 -13.14 6.11
CA PHE A 140 1.35 -13.63 5.33
C PHE A 140 0.15 -12.66 5.38
N ILE A 141 -0.20 -12.15 6.58
CA ILE A 141 -1.24 -11.12 6.74
C ILE A 141 -0.85 -9.83 6.00
N SER A 142 0.42 -9.44 6.03
CA SER A 142 0.92 -8.31 5.27
C SER A 142 0.68 -8.50 3.77
N GLY A 143 0.86 -9.72 3.25
CA GLY A 143 0.52 -10.07 1.88
C GLY A 143 -0.98 -9.95 1.56
N LEU A 144 -1.85 -10.34 2.50
CA LEU A 144 -3.30 -10.15 2.36
C LEU A 144 -3.67 -8.65 2.32
N LEU A 145 -3.07 -7.82 3.18
CA LEU A 145 -3.27 -6.36 3.13
C LEU A 145 -2.76 -5.75 1.83
N GLU A 146 -1.64 -6.25 1.31
CA GLU A 146 -1.12 -5.85 0.01
C GLU A 146 -2.10 -6.19 -1.13
N ALA A 147 -2.72 -7.37 -1.08
CA ALA A 147 -3.77 -7.75 -2.02
C ALA A 147 -5.00 -6.81 -1.90
N ILE A 148 -5.42 -6.46 -0.68
CA ILE A 148 -6.54 -5.52 -0.46
C ILE A 148 -6.25 -4.17 -1.14
N GLY A 149 -5.10 -3.55 -0.89
CA GLY A 149 -4.77 -2.26 -1.52
C GLY A 149 -4.54 -2.35 -3.03
N THR A 150 -4.20 -3.53 -3.55
CA THR A 150 -4.07 -3.77 -4.99
C THR A 150 -5.44 -3.90 -5.66
N VAL A 151 -6.41 -4.52 -4.98
CA VAL A 151 -7.73 -4.77 -5.56
C VAL A 151 -8.69 -3.61 -5.31
N VAL A 152 -8.73 -3.03 -4.11
CA VAL A 152 -9.69 -1.98 -3.75
C VAL A 152 -9.21 -0.61 -4.28
N PRO A 153 -9.97 0.05 -5.16
CA PRO A 153 -9.63 1.39 -5.63
C PRO A 153 -9.58 2.40 -4.47
N GLY A 154 -8.55 3.24 -4.44
CA GLY A 154 -8.39 4.31 -3.46
C GLY A 154 -7.80 3.86 -2.12
N VAL A 155 -7.53 2.57 -1.95
CA VAL A 155 -6.77 2.04 -0.82
C VAL A 155 -5.28 2.00 -1.18
N SER A 156 -4.41 2.49 -0.29
CA SER A 156 -2.96 2.39 -0.43
C SER A 156 -2.46 1.19 0.38
N SER A 157 -1.96 0.14 -0.30
CA SER A 157 -1.44 -1.04 0.37
C SER A 157 -0.21 -0.73 1.22
N SER A 158 0.69 0.12 0.72
CA SER A 158 1.86 0.60 1.44
C SER A 158 1.50 1.33 2.74
N ALA A 159 0.41 2.11 2.76
CA ALA A 159 -0.10 2.70 4.00
C ALA A 159 -0.59 1.64 5.00
N LEU A 160 -1.28 0.59 4.53
CA LEU A 160 -1.69 -0.55 5.39
C LEU A 160 -0.49 -1.30 5.97
N LEU A 161 0.58 -1.48 5.20
CA LEU A 161 1.82 -2.12 5.67
C LEU A 161 2.56 -1.27 6.71
N MET A 162 2.46 0.07 6.64
CA MET A 162 3.06 0.95 7.64
C MET A 162 2.34 0.88 8.98
N ILE A 163 1.02 0.68 8.98
CA ILE A 163 0.22 0.42 10.19
C ILE A 163 0.73 -0.84 10.88
N LEU A 164 0.93 -1.92 10.12
CA LEU A 164 1.52 -3.15 10.66
C LEU A 164 3.00 -3.02 11.03
N GLY A 165 3.68 -1.95 10.61
CA GLY A 165 5.11 -1.77 10.81
C GLY A 165 5.99 -2.71 9.98
N THR A 166 5.43 -3.40 8.99
CA THR A 166 6.13 -4.37 8.12
C THR A 166 6.61 -3.76 6.80
N TYR A 167 6.19 -2.52 6.49
CA TYR A 167 6.53 -1.82 5.25
C TYR A 167 8.04 -1.80 4.96
N ASN A 168 8.87 -1.34 5.90
CA ASN A 168 10.32 -1.25 5.69
C ASN A 168 10.97 -2.63 5.47
N ILE A 169 10.51 -3.66 6.20
CA ILE A 169 11.01 -5.04 6.05
C ILE A 169 10.72 -5.52 4.63
N ILE A 170 9.47 -5.38 4.17
CA ILE A 170 9.05 -5.84 2.85
C ILE A 170 9.77 -5.05 1.76
N LEU A 171 9.84 -3.72 1.90
CA LEU A 171 10.47 -2.85 0.92
C LEU A 171 11.97 -3.15 0.76
N SER A 172 12.70 -3.26 1.87
CA SER A 172 14.14 -3.59 1.86
C SER A 172 14.39 -5.02 1.36
N SER A 173 13.51 -5.97 1.70
CA SER A 173 13.62 -7.35 1.26
C SER A 173 13.42 -7.53 -0.24
N ILE A 174 12.49 -6.77 -0.82
CA ILE A 174 12.22 -6.78 -2.28
C ILE A 174 13.18 -5.87 -3.03
N GLY A 175 13.70 -4.79 -2.41
CA GLY A 175 14.62 -3.86 -3.07
C GLY A 175 16.05 -4.34 -3.15
N ASN A 176 16.48 -5.17 -2.21
CA ASN A 176 17.86 -5.63 -2.09
C ASN A 176 18.07 -7.01 -2.76
N ILE A 177 17.86 -7.07 -4.08
CA ILE A 177 18.04 -8.30 -4.89
C ILE A 177 19.43 -8.32 -5.56
N THR A 178 20.45 -7.72 -4.95
CA THR A 178 21.76 -7.51 -5.60
C THR A 178 22.56 -8.80 -5.80
N SER A 179 22.34 -9.81 -4.96
CA SER A 179 23.09 -11.06 -4.97
C SER A 179 22.20 -12.24 -4.61
N ILE A 180 22.47 -13.43 -5.18
CA ILE A 180 21.67 -14.64 -4.92
C ILE A 180 21.62 -15.01 -3.42
N SER A 181 22.70 -14.73 -2.68
CA SER A 181 22.77 -14.93 -1.24
C SER A 181 21.77 -14.08 -0.47
N VAL A 182 21.61 -12.81 -0.85
CA VAL A 182 20.65 -11.88 -0.24
C VAL A 182 19.21 -12.30 -0.56
N ILE A 183 18.98 -12.84 -1.76
CA ILE A 183 17.67 -13.41 -2.13
C ILE A 183 17.34 -14.59 -1.23
N LEU A 184 18.29 -15.50 -1.01
CA LEU A 184 18.12 -16.68 -0.17
C LEU A 184 17.85 -16.31 1.30
N THR A 185 18.51 -15.26 1.82
CA THR A 185 18.22 -14.77 3.18
C THR A 185 16.83 -14.15 3.30
N ASN A 186 16.38 -13.44 2.26
CA ASN A 186 15.08 -12.79 2.25
C ASN A 186 13.93 -13.74 1.90
N ILE A 187 14.22 -14.99 1.52
CA ILE A 187 13.20 -15.95 1.08
C ILE A 187 12.17 -16.25 2.19
N LYS A 188 12.62 -16.24 3.46
CA LYS A 188 11.77 -16.41 4.64
C LYS A 188 10.76 -15.26 4.82
N ILE A 189 11.05 -14.10 4.23
CA ILE A 189 10.20 -12.91 4.25
C ILE A 189 9.30 -12.90 3.01
N ILE A 190 9.91 -13.09 1.84
CA ILE A 190 9.25 -12.98 0.54
C ILE A 190 8.22 -14.09 0.32
N ILE A 191 8.53 -15.35 0.67
CA ILE A 191 7.60 -16.46 0.41
C ILE A 191 6.27 -16.29 1.17
N PRO A 192 6.25 -16.12 2.51
CA PRO A 192 4.98 -15.95 3.23
C PRO A 192 4.20 -14.73 2.75
N PHE A 193 4.91 -13.62 2.49
CA PHE A 193 4.30 -12.42 1.95
C PHE A 193 3.66 -12.65 0.58
N LEU A 194 4.38 -13.22 -0.38
CA LEU A 194 3.85 -13.52 -1.71
C LEU A 194 2.71 -14.52 -1.67
N LEU A 195 2.78 -15.55 -0.82
CA LEU A 195 1.65 -16.48 -0.63
C LEU A 195 0.40 -15.73 -0.13
N GLY A 196 0.57 -14.79 0.80
CA GLY A 196 -0.50 -13.90 1.24
C GLY A 196 -1.04 -13.04 0.10
N VAL A 197 -0.18 -12.44 -0.73
CA VAL A 197 -0.59 -11.65 -1.90
C VAL A 197 -1.37 -12.52 -2.88
N PHE A 198 -0.86 -13.69 -3.26
CA PHE A 198 -1.50 -14.57 -4.24
C PHE A 198 -2.83 -15.11 -3.73
N LEU A 199 -2.87 -15.65 -2.51
CA LEU A 199 -4.11 -16.16 -1.93
C LEU A 199 -5.10 -15.01 -1.73
N GLY A 200 -4.62 -13.85 -1.27
CA GLY A 200 -5.41 -12.64 -1.10
C GLY A 200 -6.03 -12.20 -2.42
N ILE A 201 -5.27 -12.11 -3.50
CA ILE A 201 -5.83 -11.77 -4.82
C ILE A 201 -6.87 -12.82 -5.21
N ILE A 202 -6.58 -14.12 -5.17
CA ILE A 202 -7.52 -15.16 -5.63
C ILE A 202 -8.83 -15.15 -4.81
N THR A 203 -8.74 -15.04 -3.49
CA THR A 203 -9.89 -15.12 -2.58
C THR A 203 -10.65 -13.79 -2.48
N LEU A 204 -9.92 -12.68 -2.33
CA LEU A 204 -10.50 -11.37 -2.12
C LEU A 204 -11.03 -10.77 -3.41
N ILE A 205 -10.55 -11.09 -4.62
CA ILE A 205 -11.06 -10.43 -5.82
C ILE A 205 -12.58 -10.66 -6.00
N LYS A 206 -13.08 -11.87 -5.68
CA LYS A 206 -14.52 -12.17 -5.75
C LYS A 206 -15.31 -11.47 -4.64
N ILE A 207 -14.78 -11.48 -3.43
CA ILE A 207 -15.41 -10.85 -2.26
C ILE A 207 -15.45 -9.33 -2.46
N ILE A 208 -14.33 -8.72 -2.85
CA ILE A 208 -14.20 -7.30 -3.09
C ILE A 208 -15.02 -6.87 -4.31
N ASP A 209 -15.03 -7.63 -5.41
CA ASP A 209 -15.92 -7.34 -6.55
C ASP A 209 -17.40 -7.36 -6.12
N TYR A 210 -17.80 -8.36 -5.32
CA TYR A 210 -19.14 -8.42 -4.74
C TYR A 210 -19.42 -7.23 -3.81
N LEU A 211 -18.51 -6.90 -2.89
CA LEU A 211 -18.65 -5.80 -1.95
C LEU A 211 -18.67 -4.44 -2.65
N LEU A 212 -17.83 -4.22 -3.66
CA LEU A 212 -17.84 -3.01 -4.47
C LEU A 212 -19.17 -2.86 -5.22
N LYS A 213 -19.78 -3.95 -5.71
CA LYS A 213 -21.07 -3.90 -6.42
C LYS A 213 -22.28 -3.74 -5.51
N LYS A 214 -22.28 -4.37 -4.32
CA LYS A 214 -23.46 -4.46 -3.43
C LYS A 214 -23.37 -3.63 -2.17
N HIS A 215 -22.16 -3.37 -1.68
CA HIS A 215 -21.89 -2.75 -0.38
C HIS A 215 -20.77 -1.70 -0.45
N GLU A 216 -20.67 -0.98 -1.57
CA GLU A 216 -19.60 -0.02 -1.84
C GLU A 216 -19.36 0.93 -0.65
N ASN A 217 -20.42 1.58 -0.18
CA ASN A 217 -20.33 2.54 0.92
C ASN A 217 -19.78 1.93 2.22
N LYS A 218 -20.12 0.68 2.54
CA LYS A 218 -19.62 -0.02 3.73
C LYS A 218 -18.14 -0.34 3.62
N LEU A 219 -17.69 -0.77 2.43
CA LEU A 219 -16.28 -1.01 2.16
C LEU A 219 -15.45 0.27 2.29
N TYR A 220 -15.91 1.38 1.69
CA TYR A 220 -15.21 2.67 1.83
C TYR A 220 -15.28 3.23 3.24
N SER A 221 -16.34 2.94 4.02
CA SER A 221 -16.42 3.30 5.44
C SER A 221 -15.38 2.57 6.28
N PHE A 222 -15.21 1.26 6.03
CA PHE A 222 -14.15 0.47 6.66
C PHE A 222 -12.77 1.02 6.29
N VAL A 223 -12.52 1.24 5.00
CA VAL A 223 -11.26 1.82 4.50
C VAL A 223 -10.96 3.17 5.16
N LEU A 224 -11.96 4.05 5.28
CA LEU A 224 -11.79 5.36 5.88
C LEU A 224 -11.30 5.27 7.33
N GLY A 225 -11.89 4.40 8.15
CA GLY A 225 -11.46 4.23 9.54
C GLY A 225 -10.02 3.74 9.64
N VAL A 226 -9.62 2.80 8.77
CA VAL A 226 -8.23 2.31 8.68
C VAL A 226 -7.28 3.44 8.28
N LEU A 227 -7.60 4.24 7.26
CA LEU A 227 -6.78 5.37 6.82
C LEU A 227 -6.66 6.47 7.89
N LEU A 228 -7.73 6.78 8.61
CA LEU A 228 -7.67 7.74 9.70
C LEU A 228 -6.76 7.25 10.84
N SER A 229 -6.80 5.95 11.16
CA SER A 229 -5.91 5.37 12.16
C SER A 229 -4.45 5.45 11.73
N SER A 230 -4.17 5.27 10.44
CA SER A 230 -2.81 5.33 9.89
C SER A 230 -2.24 6.73 9.96
N ILE A 231 -3.02 7.76 9.58
CA ILE A 231 -2.59 9.16 9.64
C ILE A 231 -2.18 9.53 11.08
N ILE A 232 -3.01 9.21 12.06
CA ILE A 232 -2.72 9.54 13.47
C ILE A 232 -1.46 8.79 13.93
N LEU A 233 -1.34 7.50 13.64
CA LEU A 233 -0.14 6.73 13.99
C LEU A 233 1.13 7.32 13.36
N LEU A 234 1.08 7.64 12.07
CA LEU A 234 2.23 8.17 11.34
C LEU A 234 2.66 9.53 11.89
N ILE A 235 1.70 10.40 12.23
CA ILE A 235 1.99 11.68 12.91
C ILE A 235 2.70 11.43 14.24
N ILE A 236 2.18 10.52 15.09
CA ILE A 236 2.83 10.20 16.37
C ILE A 236 4.25 9.68 16.14
N LYS A 237 4.47 8.81 15.14
CA LYS A 237 5.80 8.29 14.81
C LYS A 237 6.78 9.37 14.34
N VAL A 238 6.31 10.35 13.55
CA VAL A 238 7.13 11.47 13.09
C VAL A 238 7.63 12.31 14.26
N PHE A 239 6.74 12.69 15.17
CA PHE A 239 7.07 13.59 16.28
C PHE A 239 7.67 12.88 17.51
N LYS A 240 7.87 11.56 17.45
CA LYS A 240 8.53 10.81 18.51
C LYS A 240 10.05 11.05 18.54
N GLU A 241 10.65 11.28 17.38
CA GLU A 241 12.07 11.60 17.27
C GLU A 241 12.31 13.11 17.35
N LYS A 242 13.51 13.52 17.75
CA LYS A 242 13.86 14.95 17.77
C LYS A 242 13.83 15.50 16.34
N ILE A 243 13.10 16.59 16.15
CA ILE A 243 12.97 17.31 14.88
C ILE A 243 13.63 18.68 15.02
N THR A 244 14.49 19.03 14.07
CA THR A 244 15.00 20.39 13.94
C THR A 244 13.95 21.32 13.33
N ILE A 245 14.07 22.62 13.57
CA ILE A 245 13.16 23.63 13.00
C ILE A 245 13.17 23.58 11.47
N VAL A 246 14.34 23.34 10.85
CA VAL A 246 14.48 23.23 9.39
C VAL A 246 13.72 22.02 8.86
N GLU A 247 13.87 20.85 9.49
CA GLU A 247 13.13 19.63 9.12
C GLU A 247 11.63 19.80 9.30
N LEU A 248 11.20 20.53 10.32
CA LEU A 248 9.78 20.83 10.53
C LEU A 248 9.21 21.70 9.40
N ILE A 249 9.90 22.80 9.05
CA ILE A 249 9.47 23.70 7.98
C ILE A 249 9.43 22.97 6.64
N LEU A 250 10.51 22.26 6.29
CA LEU A 250 10.55 21.45 5.07
C LEU A 250 9.49 20.35 5.09
N GLY A 251 9.31 19.69 6.23
CA GLY A 251 8.28 18.67 6.42
C GLY A 251 6.87 19.18 6.16
N ILE A 252 6.52 20.38 6.65
CA ILE A 252 5.22 21.02 6.39
C ILE A 252 5.06 21.35 4.91
N ILE A 253 6.10 21.89 4.27
CA ILE A 253 6.09 22.18 2.82
C ILE A 253 5.84 20.89 2.03
N PHE A 254 6.54 19.80 2.37
CA PHE A 254 6.38 18.51 1.72
C PHE A 254 5.02 17.87 2.02
N LEU A 255 4.46 18.04 3.21
CA LEU A 255 3.09 17.60 3.50
C LEU A 255 2.09 18.30 2.57
N LEU A 256 2.18 19.63 2.42
CA LEU A 256 1.31 20.39 1.53
C LEU A 256 1.52 19.99 0.06
N LEU A 257 2.77 19.79 -0.37
CA LEU A 257 3.08 19.27 -1.70
C LEU A 257 2.46 17.88 -1.92
N GLY A 258 2.50 17.00 -0.92
CA GLY A 258 1.86 15.69 -0.97
C GLY A 258 0.35 15.79 -1.17
N VAL A 259 -0.33 16.68 -0.42
CA VAL A 259 -1.77 16.93 -0.61
C VAL A 259 -2.07 17.43 -2.04
N LEU A 260 -1.27 18.37 -2.54
CA LEU A 260 -1.42 18.92 -3.90
C LEU A 260 -1.23 17.84 -4.98
N ILE A 261 -0.16 17.05 -4.89
CA ILE A 261 0.14 15.97 -5.83
C ILE A 261 -0.97 14.93 -5.83
N SER A 262 -1.45 14.53 -4.66
CA SER A 262 -2.54 13.56 -4.53
C SER A 262 -3.82 14.04 -5.25
N ASN A 263 -4.15 15.33 -5.11
CA ASN A 263 -5.28 15.93 -5.83
C ASN A 263 -5.07 16.02 -7.35
N LEU A 264 -3.83 16.13 -7.84
CA LEU A 264 -3.52 16.15 -9.27
C LEU A 264 -3.62 14.77 -9.92
N ILE A 265 -3.20 13.70 -9.22
CA ILE A 265 -3.27 12.31 -9.73
C ILE A 265 -4.71 11.87 -10.04
N LYS A 266 -5.68 12.55 -9.42
CA LYS A 266 -7.11 12.24 -9.46
C LYS A 266 -7.90 13.00 -10.54
N LYS A 267 -7.32 14.04 -11.13
CA LYS A 267 -7.91 14.77 -12.26
C LYS A 267 -7.54 14.09 -13.57
#